data_AF-A0A2V8BSB5-F1
#
_entry.id   AF-A0A2V8BSB5-F1
#
_cell.length_a   1.000
_cell.length_b   1.000
_cell.length_c   1.000
_cell.angle_alpha   90.00
_cell.angle_beta   90.00
_cell.angle_gamma   90.00
#
_symmetry.space_group_name_H-M   'P 1'
#
loop_
_entity.id
_entity.type
_entity.pdbx_description
1 polymer ?
#
loop_
_entity_poly.entity_id
_entity_poly.type
_entity_poly.pdbx_seq_one_letter_code
_entity_poly.pdbx_strand_id
1 'polypeptide(L)'
;TAIAPDEILTEIRVPATARTTAYVKTEQKASGFALAGAAVVIGADGVRVGITGVAAKAYRATGVEQALAGQRTPTAEAIARAAAHAADGVQPLGDIHASPAFRAHLAQVNTRRAIERALSRA
;
A
#
# COMPACT_ATOMS: atom_id res chain seq x y z
N THR A 1 -3.11 -8.14 -16.94
CA THR A 1 -4.02 -6.97 -16.93
C THR A 1 -5.35 -7.42 -17.53
N ALA A 2 -6.38 -6.55 -17.57
CA ALA A 2 -7.68 -6.90 -18.17
C ALA A 2 -7.82 -6.46 -19.65
N ILE A 3 -6.83 -5.74 -20.17
CA ILE A 3 -6.81 -5.23 -21.56
C ILE A 3 -6.72 -6.38 -22.56
N ALA A 4 -7.53 -6.35 -23.61
CA ALA A 4 -7.46 -7.26 -24.75
C ALA A 4 -6.36 -6.83 -25.76
N PRO A 5 -5.92 -7.72 -26.67
CA PRO A 5 -4.85 -7.40 -27.63
C PRO A 5 -5.13 -6.23 -28.57
N ASP A 6 -6.40 -5.92 -28.81
CA ASP A 6 -6.90 -4.89 -29.73
C ASP A 6 -7.41 -3.62 -29.00
N GLU A 7 -7.22 -3.53 -27.69
CA GLU A 7 -7.64 -2.39 -26.88
C GLU A 7 -6.51 -1.39 -26.60
N ILE A 8 -6.87 -0.11 -26.45
CA ILE A 8 -5.97 0.96 -26.04
C ILE A 8 -6.58 1.67 -24.82
N LEU A 9 -5.80 1.78 -23.73
CA LEU A 9 -6.19 2.57 -22.56
C LEU A 9 -6.13 4.07 -22.91
N THR A 10 -7.29 4.72 -22.98
CA THR A 10 -7.39 6.15 -23.35
C THR A 10 -7.44 7.09 -22.15
N GLU A 11 -7.98 6.64 -21.02
CA GLU A 11 -8.17 7.47 -19.83
C GLU A 11 -8.19 6.67 -18.53
N ILE A 12 -7.92 7.36 -17.42
CA ILE A 12 -8.10 6.85 -16.07
C ILE A 12 -8.99 7.83 -15.32
N ARG A 13 -10.16 7.37 -14.89
CA ARG A 13 -11.09 8.17 -14.08
C ARG A 13 -10.88 7.85 -12.60
N VAL A 14 -10.36 8.83 -11.86
CA VAL A 14 -10.11 8.71 -10.42
C VAL A 14 -11.12 9.58 -9.66
N PRO A 15 -12.00 9.00 -8.83
CA PRO A 15 -12.92 9.79 -8.00
C PRO A 15 -12.16 10.71 -7.04
N ALA A 16 -12.57 11.97 -6.93
CA ALA A 16 -12.00 12.94 -5.99
C ALA A 16 -12.56 12.76 -4.56
N THR A 17 -12.46 11.54 -4.03
CA THR A 17 -13.02 11.16 -2.72
C THR A 17 -11.99 11.13 -1.58
N ALA A 18 -10.72 11.40 -1.91
CA ALA A 18 -9.64 11.45 -0.94
C ALA A 18 -9.72 12.74 -0.10
N ARG A 19 -9.75 12.59 1.23
CA ARG A 19 -9.47 13.70 2.15
C ARG A 19 -7.96 13.93 2.23
N THR A 20 -7.21 12.85 2.41
CA THR A 20 -5.74 12.88 2.38
C THR A 20 -5.16 11.66 1.71
N THR A 21 -3.90 11.80 1.32
CA THR A 21 -3.12 10.72 0.73
C THR A 21 -1.66 10.76 1.18
N ALA A 22 -1.02 9.61 1.12
CA ALA A 22 0.43 9.51 1.21
C ALA A 22 0.93 8.31 0.41
N TYR A 23 2.13 8.44 -0.13
CA TYR A 23 2.88 7.32 -0.68
C TYR A 23 4.24 7.26 0.00
N VAL A 24 4.61 6.08 0.48
CA VAL A 24 5.92 5.80 1.09
C VAL A 24 6.49 4.56 0.42
N LYS A 25 7.74 4.65 -0.05
CA LYS A 25 8.45 3.50 -0.63
C LYS A 25 9.86 3.39 -0.06
N THR A 26 10.31 2.14 0.04
CA THR A 26 11.73 1.82 0.11
C THR A 26 12.18 1.48 -1.29
N GLU A 27 13.10 2.26 -1.84
CA GLU A 27 13.54 2.12 -3.22
C GLU A 27 14.88 1.39 -3.33
N GLN A 28 15.03 0.66 -4.43
CA GLN A 28 16.31 0.15 -4.89
C GLN A 28 17.16 1.36 -5.30
N LYS A 29 18.38 1.49 -4.74
CA LYS A 29 19.20 2.72 -4.83
C LYS A 29 19.61 3.11 -6.25
N ALA A 30 19.84 2.15 -7.13
CA ALA A 30 20.29 2.37 -8.49
C ALA A 30 19.14 2.65 -9.47
N SER A 31 18.00 1.95 -9.36
CA SER A 31 16.87 2.07 -10.29
C SER A 31 15.73 2.96 -9.80
N GLY A 32 15.66 3.24 -8.49
CA GLY A 32 14.53 3.93 -7.86
C GLY A 32 13.25 3.09 -7.77
N PHE A 33 13.28 1.83 -8.22
CA PHE A 33 12.11 0.95 -8.16
C PHE A 33 11.77 0.60 -6.72
N ALA A 34 10.48 0.51 -6.39
CA ALA A 34 10.06 0.17 -5.04
C ALA A 34 10.37 -1.31 -4.72
N LEU A 35 11.22 -1.56 -3.73
CA LEU A 35 11.35 -2.89 -3.12
C LEU A 35 10.06 -3.25 -2.37
N ALA A 36 9.48 -2.25 -1.70
CA ALA A 36 8.09 -2.24 -1.24
C ALA A 36 7.60 -0.80 -1.16
N GLY A 37 6.41 -0.52 -1.67
CA GLY A 37 5.74 0.77 -1.53
C GLY A 37 4.32 0.61 -1.01
N ALA A 38 3.83 1.61 -0.29
CA ALA A 38 2.48 1.69 0.23
C ALA A 38 1.84 3.03 -0.15
N ALA A 39 0.77 2.96 -0.92
CA ALA A 39 -0.10 4.08 -1.25
C ALA A 39 -1.33 4.03 -0.34
N VAL A 40 -1.57 5.12 0.38
CA VAL A 40 -2.68 5.26 1.32
C VAL A 40 -3.57 6.39 0.87
N VAL A 41 -4.87 6.12 0.80
CA VAL A 41 -5.92 7.12 0.65
C VAL A 41 -6.80 7.06 1.90
N ILE A 42 -7.08 8.21 2.49
CA ILE A 42 -8.06 8.33 3.58
C ILE A 42 -9.20 9.19 3.06
N GLY A 43 -10.40 8.61 2.99
CA GLY A 43 -11.62 9.27 2.50
C GLY A 43 -12.77 9.16 3.50
N ALA A 44 -13.99 9.40 3.02
CA ALA A 44 -15.21 9.21 3.80
C ALA A 44 -15.41 7.73 4.21
N ASP A 45 -15.03 6.80 3.32
CA ASP A 45 -15.19 5.35 3.52
C ASP A 45 -14.02 4.71 4.30
N GLY A 46 -13.19 5.53 4.94
CA GLY A 46 -12.03 5.12 5.73
C GLY A 46 -10.73 5.02 4.93
N VAL A 47 -9.86 4.12 5.38
CA VAL A 47 -8.51 3.93 4.83
C VAL A 47 -8.55 2.93 3.67
N ARG A 48 -7.79 3.24 2.60
CA ARG A 48 -7.52 2.34 1.47
C ARG A 48 -6.02 2.20 1.29
N VAL A 49 -5.52 0.98 1.11
CA VAL A 49 -4.08 0.68 1.07
C VAL A 49 -3.73 -0.15 -0.15
N GLY A 50 -2.93 0.42 -1.05
CA GLY A 50 -2.33 -0.28 -2.19
C GLY A 50 -0.84 -0.54 -1.95
N ILE A 51 -0.38 -1.76 -2.22
CA ILE A 51 1.01 -2.18 -2.05
C ILE A 51 1.67 -2.45 -3.41
N THR A 52 2.91 -1.98 -3.57
CA THR A 52 3.73 -2.11 -4.78
C THR A 52 5.06 -2.80 -4.47
N GLY A 53 5.65 -3.49 -5.46
CA GLY A 53 7.00 -4.06 -5.37
C GLY A 53 7.15 -5.36 -4.56
N VAL A 54 6.12 -5.77 -3.82
CA VAL A 54 6.19 -6.92 -2.90
C VAL A 54 5.86 -8.24 -3.61
N ALA A 55 4.86 -8.26 -4.48
CA ALA A 55 4.37 -9.46 -5.17
C ALA A 55 4.41 -9.28 -6.69
N ALA A 56 4.06 -10.33 -7.45
CA ALA A 56 4.03 -10.32 -8.93
C ALA A 56 3.10 -9.24 -9.54
N LYS A 57 2.13 -8.74 -8.76
CA LYS A 57 1.29 -7.61 -9.10
C LYS A 57 1.09 -6.71 -7.89
N ALA A 58 0.80 -5.43 -8.13
CA ALA A 58 0.28 -4.58 -7.08
C ALA A 58 -1.04 -5.16 -6.53
N TYR A 59 -1.28 -4.97 -5.24
CA TYR A 59 -2.47 -5.50 -4.59
C TYR A 59 -3.00 -4.52 -3.55
N ARG A 60 -4.27 -4.71 -3.20
CA ARG A 60 -4.93 -3.96 -2.14
C ARG A 60 -4.80 -4.75 -0.83
N ALA A 61 -4.22 -4.13 0.20
CA ALA A 61 -4.01 -4.77 1.49
C ALA A 61 -5.29 -4.72 2.33
N THR A 62 -6.29 -5.52 1.96
CA THR A 62 -7.63 -5.50 2.58
C THR A 62 -7.62 -5.87 4.06
N GLY A 63 -6.67 -6.70 4.52
CA GLY A 63 -6.52 -7.00 5.94
C GLY A 63 -6.19 -5.75 6.78
N VAL A 64 -5.35 -4.86 6.25
CA VAL A 64 -5.05 -3.56 6.89
C VAL A 64 -6.30 -2.68 6.95
N GLU A 65 -7.05 -2.62 5.84
CA GLU A 65 -8.26 -1.81 5.75
C GLU A 65 -9.35 -2.29 6.71
N GLN A 66 -9.53 -3.60 6.83
CA GLN A 66 -10.47 -4.22 7.76
C GLN A 66 -10.08 -3.96 9.22
N ALA A 67 -8.79 -4.06 9.54
CA ALA A 67 -8.28 -3.80 10.89
C ALA A 67 -8.49 -2.34 11.35
N LEU A 68 -8.66 -1.40 10.41
CA LEU A 68 -8.91 0.02 10.68
C LEU A 68 -10.37 0.44 10.42
N ALA A 69 -11.24 -0.50 10.07
CA ALA A 69 -12.64 -0.19 9.77
C ALA A 69 -13.32 0.50 10.97
N GLY A 70 -14.10 1.56 10.67
CA GLY A 70 -14.79 2.36 11.69
C GLY A 70 -13.90 3.32 12.49
N GLN A 71 -12.57 3.25 12.37
CA GLN A 71 -11.66 4.12 13.10
C GLN A 71 -11.30 5.36 12.27
N ARG A 72 -11.96 6.49 12.56
CA ARG A 72 -11.65 7.77 11.90
C ARG A 72 -10.29 8.33 12.32
N THR A 73 -9.88 8.05 13.55
CA THR A 73 -8.63 8.53 14.16
C THR A 73 -7.95 7.36 14.89
N PRO A 74 -7.36 6.40 14.16
CA PRO A 74 -6.73 5.24 14.77
C PRO A 74 -5.50 5.66 15.57
N THR A 75 -5.26 5.00 16.70
CA THR A 75 -4.06 5.22 17.51
C THR A 75 -2.81 4.68 16.80
N ALA A 76 -1.62 5.15 17.17
CA ALA A 76 -0.36 4.63 16.63
C ALA A 76 -0.24 3.10 16.80
N GLU A 77 -0.71 2.57 17.92
CA GLU A 77 -0.73 1.13 18.18
C GLU A 77 -1.70 0.38 17.26
N ALA A 78 -2.91 0.94 17.03
CA ALA A 78 -3.87 0.36 16.10
C ALA A 78 -3.33 0.35 14.66
N ILE A 79 -2.66 1.42 14.24
CA ILE A 79 -2.00 1.49 12.94
C ILE A 79 -0.89 0.43 12.82
N ALA A 80 -0.06 0.27 13.86
CA ALA A 80 1.01 -0.72 13.86
C ALA A 80 0.47 -2.16 13.75
N ARG A 81 -0.60 -2.49 14.51
CA ARG A 81 -1.28 -3.79 14.42
C ARG A 81 -1.89 -4.01 13.04
N ALA A 82 -2.60 -3.01 12.51
CA ALA A 82 -3.21 -3.10 11.19
C ALA A 82 -2.15 -3.32 10.10
N ALA A 83 -1.03 -2.60 10.15
CA ALA A 83 0.04 -2.71 9.17
C ALA A 83 0.72 -4.07 9.16
N ALA A 84 0.62 -4.88 10.21
CA ALA A 84 1.12 -6.26 10.23
C ALA A 84 0.46 -7.12 9.14
N HIS A 85 -0.80 -6.81 8.80
CA HIS A 85 -1.59 -7.48 7.76
C HIS A 85 -1.27 -7.01 6.33
N ALA A 86 -0.25 -6.17 6.13
CA ALA A 86 0.07 -5.58 4.83
C ALA A 86 0.46 -6.62 3.77
N ALA A 87 0.93 -7.81 4.17
CA ALA A 87 1.35 -8.89 3.26
C ALA A 87 0.47 -10.15 3.38
N ASP A 88 -0.70 -10.04 4.01
CA ASP A 88 -1.60 -11.18 4.17
C ASP A 88 -2.17 -11.65 2.83
N GLY A 89 -2.23 -12.97 2.63
CA GLY A 89 -2.83 -13.58 1.45
C GLY A 89 -2.04 -13.36 0.15
N VAL A 90 -0.82 -12.85 0.20
CA VAL A 90 0.06 -12.69 -0.96
C VAL A 90 1.34 -13.52 -0.82
N GLN A 91 1.97 -13.81 -1.96
CA GLN A 91 3.30 -14.42 -2.01
C GLN A 91 4.34 -13.35 -2.34
N PRO A 92 5.15 -12.91 -1.36
CA PRO A 92 6.22 -11.96 -1.60
C PRO A 92 7.29 -12.57 -2.51
N LEU A 93 7.83 -11.76 -3.43
CA LEU A 93 8.90 -12.18 -4.33
C LEU A 93 10.28 -12.04 -3.68
N GLY A 94 11.21 -12.85 -4.14
CA GLY A 94 12.61 -12.80 -3.76
C GLY A 94 13.52 -12.62 -4.96
N ASP A 95 14.53 -11.78 -4.83
CA ASP A 95 15.58 -11.58 -5.84
C ASP A 95 16.91 -11.15 -5.19
N ILE A 96 17.88 -10.80 -6.02
CA ILE A 96 19.20 -10.31 -5.59
C ILE A 96 19.16 -9.00 -4.78
N HIS A 97 18.03 -8.30 -4.77
CA HIS A 97 17.88 -7.01 -4.08
C HIS A 97 17.14 -7.14 -2.75
N ALA A 98 16.25 -8.12 -2.61
CA ALA A 98 15.49 -8.35 -1.39
C ALA A 98 14.94 -9.77 -1.32
N SER A 99 15.04 -10.39 -0.15
CA SER A 99 14.36 -11.65 0.14
C SER A 99 12.84 -11.46 0.25
N PRO A 100 12.03 -12.52 0.08
CA PRO A 100 10.57 -12.46 0.29
C PRO A 100 10.19 -11.91 1.67
N ALA A 101 10.87 -12.39 2.72
CA ALA A 101 10.65 -11.97 4.09
C ALA A 101 10.99 -10.48 4.29
N PHE A 102 12.06 -10.00 3.66
CA PHE A 102 12.42 -8.59 3.75
C PHE A 102 11.40 -7.69 3.05
N ARG A 103 10.89 -8.09 1.87
CA ARG A 103 9.81 -7.33 1.19
C ARG A 103 8.53 -7.30 1.99
N ALA A 104 8.13 -8.42 2.60
CA ALA A 104 6.97 -8.48 3.48
C ALA A 104 7.13 -7.54 4.67
N HIS A 105 8.30 -7.55 5.31
CA HIS A 105 8.60 -6.64 6.41
C HIS A 105 8.56 -5.17 5.98
N LEU A 106 9.16 -4.83 4.83
CA LEU A 106 9.10 -3.47 4.29
C LEU A 106 7.68 -3.04 3.94
N ALA A 107 6.82 -3.96 3.47
CA ALA A 107 5.40 -3.69 3.23
C ALA A 107 4.70 -3.23 4.53
N GLN A 108 4.94 -3.93 5.64
CA GLN A 108 4.39 -3.57 6.95
C GLN A 108 4.90 -2.20 7.40
N VAL A 109 6.22 -1.98 7.35
CA VAL A 109 6.85 -0.71 7.77
C VAL A 109 6.35 0.47 6.94
N ASN A 110 6.33 0.33 5.61
CA ASN A 110 5.91 1.41 4.72
C ASN A 110 4.40 1.67 4.80
N THR A 111 3.59 0.63 5.05
CA THR A 111 2.15 0.79 5.31
C THR A 111 1.90 1.64 6.56
N ARG A 112 2.53 1.30 7.68
CA ARG A 112 2.43 2.11 8.92
C ARG A 112 2.81 3.57 8.66
N ARG A 113 3.99 3.80 8.08
CA ARG A 113 4.50 5.14 7.77
C ARG A 113 3.58 5.92 6.83
N ALA A 114 3.00 5.26 5.82
CA ALA A 114 2.10 5.89 4.88
C ALA A 114 0.78 6.30 5.55
N ILE A 115 0.23 5.46 6.44
CA ILE A 115 -0.99 5.80 7.21
C ILE A 115 -0.72 6.98 8.14
N GLU A 116 0.37 6.93 8.92
CA GLU A 116 0.77 8.03 9.80
C GLU A 116 0.96 9.35 9.03
N ARG A 117 1.63 9.30 7.87
CA ARG A 117 1.86 10.46 7.00
C ARG A 117 0.59 10.99 6.34
N ALA A 118 -0.37 10.13 6.01
CA ALA A 118 -1.66 10.57 5.48
C ALA A 118 -2.51 11.23 6.57
N LEU A 119 -2.45 10.74 7.81
CA LEU A 119 -3.15 11.33 8.96
C LEU A 119 -2.54 12.67 9.39
N SER A 120 -1.22 12.85 9.31
CA SER A 120 -0.58 14.12 9.68
C SER A 120 -0.87 15.28 8.70
N ARG A 121 -1.48 14.98 7.55
CA ARG A 121 -1.88 15.96 6.52
C ARG A 121 -3.39 16.23 6.51
N ALA A 122 -4.14 15.59 7.42
CA ALA A 122 -5.61 15.57 7.43
C ALA A 122 -6.24 16.72 8.19
#